data_AF-A0A2P8AYP5-F1
#
_entry.id   AF-A0A2P8AYP5-F1
#
_cell.length_a   1.000
_cell.length_b   1.000
_cell.length_c   1.000
_cell.angle_alpha   90.00
_cell.angle_beta   90.00
_cell.angle_gamma   90.00
#
_symmetry.space_group_name_H-M   'P 1'
#
loop_
_entity.id
_entity.type
_entity.pdbx_description
1 polymer ?
#
loop_
_entity_poly.entity_id
_entity_poly.type
_entity_poly.pdbx_seq_one_letter_code
_entity_poly.pdbx_strand_id
1 'polypeptide(L)'
;MVWGAASRLWRDRHFREAVAAAAEAVALLVKTRTGRNDVADTALWQEAFSDKEPVPGKPRLRWPGDPTNRDVSSMNGGLRFYAPGVQMTIRNAVAHGAGQLDEQDAVERLAALSLLARWVDQCDLVEAPAEPDRAN
;
A
#
# COMPACT_ATOMS: atom_id res chain seq x y z
N MET A 1 -5.52 -10.14 6.34
CA MET A 1 -5.14 -10.09 4.91
C MET A 1 -3.70 -10.54 4.69
N VAL A 2 -2.68 -9.79 5.15
CA VAL A 2 -1.25 -10.11 4.95
C VAL A 2 -0.86 -11.51 5.40
N TRP A 3 -1.12 -11.86 6.66
CA TRP A 3 -0.86 -13.22 7.17
C TRP A 3 -1.67 -14.29 6.43
N GLY A 4 -2.89 -13.97 5.98
CA GLY A 4 -3.72 -14.90 5.19
C GLY A 4 -3.03 -15.32 3.90
N ALA A 5 -2.45 -14.36 3.17
CA ALA A 5 -1.70 -14.61 1.94
C ALA A 5 -0.37 -15.35 2.19
N ALA A 6 0.29 -15.10 3.32
CA ALA A 6 1.62 -15.65 3.64
C ALA A 6 1.56 -17.05 4.32
N SER A 7 0.52 -17.31 5.12
CA SER A 7 0.54 -18.37 6.14
C SER A 7 0.77 -19.79 5.63
N ARG A 8 0.25 -20.12 4.44
CA ARG A 8 0.47 -21.46 3.85
C ARG A 8 1.95 -21.67 3.51
N LEU A 9 2.51 -20.73 2.74
CA LEU A 9 3.91 -20.74 2.31
C LEU A 9 4.85 -20.65 3.51
N TRP A 10 4.47 -19.88 4.54
CA TRP A 10 5.23 -19.76 5.77
C TRP A 10 5.40 -21.10 6.49
N ARG A 11 4.32 -21.88 6.65
CA ARG A 11 4.37 -23.19 7.31
C ARG A 11 5.27 -24.19 6.57
N ASP A 12 5.29 -24.07 5.25
CA ASP A 12 6.13 -24.88 4.36
C ASP A 12 7.59 -24.33 4.28
N ARG A 13 7.92 -23.28 5.05
CA ARG A 13 9.22 -22.58 5.08
C ARG A 13 9.63 -21.93 3.75
N HIS A 14 8.65 -21.66 2.89
CA HIS A 14 8.80 -20.87 1.67
C HIS A 14 8.72 -19.37 2.01
N PHE A 15 9.70 -18.88 2.78
CA PHE A 15 9.66 -17.55 3.37
C PHE A 15 9.68 -16.42 2.34
N ARG A 16 10.51 -16.56 1.30
CA ARG A 16 10.57 -15.56 0.22
C ARG A 16 9.21 -15.44 -0.48
N GLU A 17 8.61 -16.58 -0.82
CA GLU A 17 7.33 -16.67 -1.49
C GLU A 17 6.20 -16.17 -0.58
N ALA A 18 6.26 -16.46 0.71
CA ALA A 18 5.32 -15.94 1.70
C ALA A 18 5.34 -14.41 1.75
N VAL A 19 6.53 -13.80 1.77
CA VAL A 19 6.69 -12.33 1.71
C VAL A 19 6.24 -11.77 0.36
N ALA A 20 6.50 -12.47 -0.76
CA ALA A 20 6.01 -12.08 -2.08
C ALA A 20 4.48 -11.98 -2.12
N ALA A 21 3.81 -13.05 -1.68
CA ALA A 21 2.36 -13.13 -1.64
C ALA A 21 1.75 -12.07 -0.71
N ALA A 22 2.40 -11.83 0.42
CA ALA A 22 2.02 -10.74 1.33
C ALA A 22 2.14 -9.35 0.67
N ALA A 23 3.24 -9.06 -0.03
CA ALA A 23 3.44 -7.78 -0.69
C ALA A 23 2.40 -7.53 -1.80
N GLU A 24 2.09 -8.57 -2.58
CA GLU A 24 1.06 -8.53 -3.61
C GLU A 24 -0.34 -8.32 -3.02
N ALA A 25 -0.68 -9.00 -1.91
CA ALA A 25 -1.95 -8.80 -1.23
C ALA A 25 -2.13 -7.36 -0.73
N VAL A 26 -1.06 -6.71 -0.28
CA VAL A 26 -1.09 -5.30 0.14
C VAL A 26 -1.28 -4.35 -1.05
N ALA A 27 -0.66 -4.64 -2.20
CA ALA A 27 -0.90 -3.88 -3.42
C ALA A 27 -2.36 -4.04 -3.90
N LEU A 28 -2.89 -5.27 -3.87
CA LEU A 28 -4.27 -5.55 -4.24
C LEU A 28 -5.27 -4.82 -3.33
N LEU A 29 -5.00 -4.69 -2.03
CA LEU A 29 -5.81 -3.88 -1.13
C LEU A 29 -5.93 -2.43 -1.61
N VAL A 30 -4.80 -1.80 -1.93
CA VAL A 30 -4.82 -0.41 -2.42
C VAL A 30 -5.55 -0.30 -3.75
N LYS A 31 -5.32 -1.22 -4.68
CA LYS A 31 -6.07 -1.25 -5.95
C LYS A 31 -7.57 -1.39 -5.72
N THR A 32 -7.97 -2.28 -4.82
CA THR A 32 -9.38 -2.50 -4.48
C THR A 32 -9.99 -1.26 -3.84
N ARG A 33 -9.28 -0.60 -2.92
CA ARG A 33 -9.77 0.62 -2.28
C ARG A 33 -9.84 1.82 -3.20
N THR A 34 -8.91 1.95 -4.13
CA THR A 34 -8.81 3.12 -5.02
C THR A 34 -9.46 2.92 -6.38
N GLY A 35 -9.83 1.69 -6.75
CA GLY A 35 -10.27 1.33 -8.10
C GLY A 35 -9.15 1.39 -9.16
N ARG A 36 -7.90 1.70 -8.77
CA ARG A 36 -6.78 1.97 -9.68
C ARG A 36 -6.07 0.69 -10.14
N ASN A 37 -6.72 -0.04 -11.04
CA ASN A 37 -6.12 -1.20 -11.71
C ASN A 37 -5.35 -0.82 -13.00
N ASP A 38 -5.41 0.45 -13.39
CA ASP A 38 -4.85 1.02 -14.63
C ASP A 38 -3.36 1.37 -14.53
N VAL A 39 -2.76 1.32 -13.33
CA VAL A 39 -1.37 1.73 -13.09
C VAL A 39 -0.47 0.61 -12.63
N ALA A 40 0.80 0.70 -13.00
CA ALA A 40 1.86 -0.13 -12.46
C ALA A 40 1.98 0.06 -10.94
N ASP A 41 2.30 -1.00 -10.20
CA ASP A 41 2.34 -0.95 -8.73
C ASP A 41 3.30 0.12 -8.21
N THR A 42 4.41 0.39 -8.91
CA THR A 42 5.37 1.44 -8.55
C THR A 42 4.74 2.84 -8.59
N ALA A 43 3.87 3.10 -9.55
CA ALA A 43 3.13 4.35 -9.67
C ALA A 43 1.92 4.38 -8.73
N LEU A 44 1.26 3.24 -8.48
CA LEU A 44 0.08 3.12 -7.61
C LEU A 44 0.31 3.78 -6.24
N TRP A 45 1.43 3.46 -5.58
CA TRP A 45 1.73 3.98 -4.24
C TRP A 45 1.98 5.49 -4.24
N GLN A 46 2.70 5.98 -5.23
CA GLN A 46 2.99 7.41 -5.38
C GLN A 46 1.71 8.21 -5.70
N GLU A 47 0.83 7.67 -6.54
CA GLU A 47 -0.41 8.34 -6.92
C GLU A 47 -1.46 8.27 -5.82
N ALA A 48 -1.60 7.13 -5.13
CA ALA A 48 -2.57 6.96 -4.05
C ALA A 48 -2.27 7.87 -2.86
N PHE A 49 -1.00 8.03 -2.48
CA PHE A 49 -0.57 8.86 -1.34
C PHE A 49 -0.03 10.23 -1.76
N SER A 50 -0.19 10.65 -3.02
CA SER A 50 0.24 11.98 -3.48
C SER A 50 -0.46 13.07 -2.68
N ASP A 51 0.25 14.13 -2.32
CA ASP A 51 -0.27 15.37 -1.70
C ASP A 51 -1.19 16.19 -2.61
N LYS A 52 -1.15 15.97 -3.92
CA LYS A 52 -2.01 16.64 -4.89
C LYS A 52 -3.48 16.35 -4.63
N GLU A 53 -4.33 17.31 -4.99
CA GLU A 53 -5.78 17.15 -4.99
C GLU A 53 -6.21 15.90 -5.80
N PRO A 54 -7.28 15.22 -5.39
CA PRO A 54 -7.86 14.14 -6.16
C PRO A 54 -8.41 14.70 -7.48
N VAL A 55 -8.21 13.95 -8.56
CA VAL A 55 -8.77 14.28 -9.89
C VAL A 55 -9.66 13.11 -10.33
N PRO A 56 -10.62 13.33 -11.25
CA PRO A 56 -11.48 12.25 -11.72
C PRO A 56 -10.68 11.01 -12.15
N GLY A 57 -11.09 9.84 -11.65
CA GLY A 57 -10.39 8.57 -11.89
C GLY A 57 -9.06 8.40 -11.15
N LYS A 58 -8.62 9.36 -10.34
CA LYS A 58 -7.41 9.26 -9.50
C LYS A 58 -7.72 9.70 -8.07
N PRO A 59 -8.40 8.88 -7.27
CA PRO A 59 -8.63 9.19 -5.87
C PRO A 59 -7.32 9.15 -5.06
N ARG A 60 -7.38 9.68 -3.84
CA ARG A 60 -6.27 9.72 -2.88
C ARG A 60 -6.64 8.96 -1.62
N LEU A 61 -5.68 8.30 -1.02
CA LEU A 61 -5.75 7.82 0.34
C LEU A 61 -5.23 8.91 1.27
N ARG A 62 -6.03 9.25 2.28
CA ARG A 62 -5.69 10.25 3.30
C ARG A 62 -5.81 9.65 4.68
N TRP A 63 -4.86 9.97 5.55
CA TRP A 63 -5.00 9.68 6.96
C TRP A 63 -6.24 10.40 7.51
N PRO A 64 -7.12 9.71 8.27
CA PRO A 64 -8.37 10.28 8.74
C PRO A 64 -8.13 11.42 9.73
N GLY A 65 -9.02 12.41 9.71
CA GLY A 65 -9.01 13.55 10.62
C GLY A 65 -8.88 14.90 9.92
N ASP A 66 -8.68 15.95 10.72
CA ASP A 66 -8.57 17.33 10.25
C ASP A 66 -7.25 17.57 9.48
N PRO A 67 -7.28 18.01 8.21
CA PRO A 67 -6.07 18.31 7.43
C PRO A 67 -5.19 19.40 8.03
N THR A 68 -5.74 20.28 8.88
CA THR A 68 -4.98 21.34 9.57
C THR A 68 -4.25 20.81 10.80
N ASN A 69 -4.59 19.60 11.27
CA ASN A 69 -3.88 18.96 12.37
C ASN A 69 -2.49 18.48 11.90
N ARG A 70 -1.46 18.91 12.63
CA ARG A 70 -0.06 18.57 12.36
C ARG A 70 0.20 17.06 12.37
N ASP A 71 -0.47 16.29 13.22
CA ASP A 71 -0.31 14.84 13.31
C ASP A 71 -0.86 14.15 12.05
N VAL A 72 -2.02 14.61 11.55
CA VAL A 72 -2.63 14.12 10.30
C VAL A 72 -1.74 14.45 9.11
N SER A 73 -1.22 15.68 9.04
CA SER A 73 -0.28 16.09 7.99
C SER A 73 1.02 15.27 8.03
N SER A 74 1.55 15.01 9.22
CA SER A 74 2.75 14.19 9.41
C SER A 74 2.53 12.74 9.00
N MET A 75 1.36 12.16 9.33
CA MET A 75 0.99 10.81 8.89
C MET A 75 0.86 10.71 7.37
N ASN A 76 0.19 11.67 6.72
CA ASN A 76 0.09 11.71 5.26
C ASN A 76 1.47 11.84 4.59
N GLY A 77 2.32 12.73 5.11
CA GLY A 77 3.70 12.88 4.65
C GLY A 77 4.52 11.61 4.84
N GLY A 78 4.41 10.97 6.00
CA GLY A 78 5.10 9.71 6.31
C GLY A 78 4.66 8.58 5.39
N LEU A 79 3.35 8.39 5.20
CA LEU A 79 2.80 7.35 4.33
C LEU A 79 3.20 7.52 2.87
N ARG A 80 3.32 8.77 2.39
CA ARG A 80 3.82 9.08 1.05
C ARG A 80 5.23 8.54 0.80
N PHE A 81 6.08 8.47 1.82
CA PHE A 81 7.44 7.90 1.69
C PHE A 81 7.50 6.42 2.06
N TYR A 82 6.83 6.05 3.16
CA TYR A 82 6.87 4.71 3.71
C TYR A 82 6.23 3.69 2.76
N ALA A 83 5.03 3.97 2.24
CA ALA A 83 4.31 3.02 1.39
C ALA A 83 5.08 2.61 0.12
N PRO A 84 5.56 3.55 -0.73
CA PRO A 84 6.38 3.18 -1.87
C PRO A 84 7.73 2.63 -1.46
N GLY A 85 8.35 3.13 -0.38
CA GLY A 85 9.65 2.65 0.10
C GLY A 85 9.62 1.19 0.54
N VAL A 86 8.63 0.80 1.34
CA VAL A 86 8.40 -0.58 1.77
C VAL A 86 8.16 -1.48 0.57
N GLN A 87 7.32 -1.06 -0.37
CA GLN A 87 7.00 -1.87 -1.53
C GLN A 87 8.18 -2.02 -2.48
N MET A 88 8.94 -0.96 -2.74
CA MET A 88 10.16 -1.04 -3.54
C MET A 88 11.21 -1.93 -2.89
N THR A 89 11.49 -1.76 -1.60
CA THR A 89 12.56 -2.50 -0.93
C THR A 89 12.21 -3.97 -0.72
N ILE A 90 10.99 -4.28 -0.28
CA ILE A 90 10.58 -5.66 0.01
C ILE A 90 10.27 -6.43 -1.28
N ARG A 91 9.46 -5.85 -2.20
CA ARG A 91 9.12 -6.54 -3.44
C ARG A 91 10.35 -6.75 -4.32
N ASN A 92 11.23 -5.76 -4.46
CA ASN A 92 12.42 -5.91 -5.31
C ASN A 92 13.41 -6.93 -4.71
N ALA A 93 13.60 -6.92 -3.38
CA ALA A 93 14.46 -7.91 -2.73
C ALA A 93 13.94 -9.35 -2.92
N VAL A 94 12.62 -9.52 -2.92
CA VAL A 94 11.98 -10.81 -3.16
C VAL A 94 11.99 -11.22 -4.64
N ALA A 95 11.81 -10.27 -5.55
CA ALA A 95 11.78 -10.53 -6.99
C ALA A 95 13.17 -10.79 -7.61
N HIS A 96 14.22 -10.16 -7.08
CA HIS A 96 15.58 -10.21 -7.64
C HIS A 96 16.63 -10.85 -6.72
N GLY A 97 16.25 -11.25 -5.50
CA GLY A 97 17.15 -11.89 -4.55
C GLY A 97 17.48 -13.33 -4.93
N ALA A 98 18.76 -13.61 -5.21
CA ALA A 98 19.23 -14.95 -5.59
C ALA A 98 19.25 -15.98 -4.43
N GLY A 99 19.04 -15.56 -3.17
CA GLY A 99 19.15 -16.40 -1.97
C GLY A 99 17.85 -16.53 -1.18
N GLN A 100 17.66 -17.67 -0.49
CA GLN A 100 16.50 -17.89 0.39
C GLN A 100 16.50 -16.82 1.49
N LEU A 101 15.33 -16.24 1.80
CA LEU A 101 15.19 -15.44 3.01
C LEU A 101 15.26 -16.37 4.21
N ASP A 102 16.03 -16.01 5.23
CA ASP A 102 15.87 -16.64 6.52
C ASP A 102 14.55 -16.21 7.18
N GLU A 103 14.19 -16.92 8.25
CA GLU A 103 12.92 -16.72 8.93
C GLU A 103 12.81 -15.34 9.58
N GLN A 104 13.90 -14.84 10.19
CA GLN A 104 13.90 -13.54 10.87
C GLN A 104 13.70 -12.41 9.87
N ASP A 105 14.49 -12.44 8.79
CA ASP A 105 14.40 -11.51 7.68
C ASP A 105 12.99 -11.47 7.08
N ALA A 106 12.34 -12.63 7.00
CA ALA A 106 10.99 -12.74 6.47
C ALA A 106 9.93 -12.21 7.44
N VAL A 107 10.05 -12.47 8.75
CA VAL A 107 9.14 -11.90 9.78
C VAL A 107 9.18 -10.38 9.74
N GLU A 108 10.36 -9.78 9.70
CA GLU A 108 10.51 -8.32 9.70
C GLU A 108 9.82 -7.66 8.50
N ARG A 109 9.97 -8.27 7.32
CA ARG A 109 9.30 -7.81 6.10
C ARG A 109 7.78 -8.01 6.17
N LEU A 110 7.30 -9.13 6.70
CA LEU A 110 5.87 -9.35 6.94
C LEU A 110 5.30 -8.36 7.96
N ALA A 111 6.06 -7.99 8.99
CA ALA A 111 5.65 -7.00 9.97
C ALA A 111 5.50 -5.61 9.35
N ALA A 112 6.47 -5.19 8.54
CA ALA A 112 6.38 -3.92 7.80
C ALA A 112 5.17 -3.89 6.85
N LEU A 113 4.94 -4.96 6.09
CA LEU A 113 3.76 -5.09 5.21
C LEU A 113 2.45 -5.09 5.99
N SER A 114 2.42 -5.76 7.16
CA SER A 114 1.24 -5.80 8.03
C SER A 114 0.91 -4.44 8.63
N LEU A 115 1.93 -3.67 9.00
CA LEU A 115 1.76 -2.30 9.48
C LEU A 115 1.23 -1.40 8.37
N LEU A 116 1.83 -1.47 7.18
CA LEU A 116 1.36 -0.71 6.01
C LEU A 116 -0.10 -1.04 5.68
N ALA A 117 -0.47 -2.32 5.64
CA ALA A 117 -1.85 -2.74 5.37
C ALA A 117 -2.84 -2.15 6.38
N ARG A 118 -2.48 -2.16 7.67
CA ARG A 118 -3.32 -1.58 8.73
C ARG A 118 -3.51 -0.07 8.55
N TRP A 119 -2.47 0.65 8.15
CA TRP A 119 -2.58 2.08 7.88
C TRP A 119 -3.40 2.38 6.62
N VAL A 120 -3.25 1.58 5.56
CA VAL A 120 -4.10 1.66 4.37
C VAL A 120 -5.57 1.43 4.72
N ASP A 121 -5.87 0.47 5.59
CA ASP A 121 -7.24 0.19 6.06
C ASP A 121 -7.84 1.37 6.85
N GLN A 122 -7.00 2.14 7.56
CA GLN A 122 -7.44 3.32 8.30
C GLN A 122 -7.61 4.57 7.43
N CYS A 123 -7.00 4.62 6.24
CA CYS A 123 -7.10 5.78 5.38
C CYS A 123 -8.52 5.95 4.80
N ASP A 124 -8.93 7.20 4.68
CA ASP A 124 -10.11 7.62 3.93
C ASP A 124 -9.78 7.69 2.44
N LEU A 125 -10.74 7.26 1.62
CA LEU A 125 -10.70 7.44 0.18
C LEU A 125 -11.29 8.82 -0.14
N VAL A 126 -10.48 9.71 -0.70
CA VAL A 126 -10.91 11.04 -1.14
C VAL A 126 -10.94 11.08 -2.66
N GLU A 127 -12.13 11.30 -3.20
CA GLU A 127 -12.37 11.39 -4.64
C GLU A 127 -12.49 12.86 -5.07
N ALA A 128 -12.36 13.11 -6.39
CA ALA A 128 -12.61 14.43 -6.91
C ALA A 128 -14.11 14.79 -6.71
N PRO A 129 -14.44 16.08 -6.52
CA PRO A 129 -15.83 16.49 -6.54
C PRO A 129 -16.45 16.05 -7.86
N ALA A 130 -17.65 15.45 -7.79
CA ALA A 130 -18.40 15.12 -9.00
C ALA A 130 -18.61 16.42 -9.81
N GLU A 131 -18.37 16.38 -11.13
CA GLU A 131 -18.75 17.51 -11.97
C GLU A 131 -20.24 17.78 -11.78
N PRO A 132 -20.66 19.04 -11.56
CA PRO A 132 -22.07 19.36 -11.45
C PRO A 132 -22.74 18.96 -12.76
N ASP A 133 -23.78 18.13 -12.64
CA ASP A 133 -24.61 17.66 -13.73
C ASP A 133 -24.99 18.86 -14.61
N ARG A 134 -24.43 18.92 -15.82
CA ARG A 134 -24.82 19.92 -16.81
C ARG A 134 -26.17 19.49 -17.34
N ALA A 135 -27.22 19.81 -16.57
CA ALA A 135 -28.59 19.75 -17.02
C ALA A 135 -28.72 20.67 -18.25
N ASN A 136 -28.89 20.03 -19.40
CA ASN A 136 -29.31 20.61 -20.68
C ASN A 136 -30.81 20.90 -20.65
#